data_AF-A0A5C4L2R2-F1
#
_entry.id   AF-A0A5C4L2R2-F1
#
_cell.length_a   1.000
_cell.length_b   1.000
_cell.length_c   1.000
_cell.angle_alpha   90.00
_cell.angle_beta   90.00
_cell.angle_gamma   90.00
#
_symmetry.space_group_name_H-M   'P 1'
#
loop_
_entity.id
_entity.type
_entity.pdbx_description
1 polymer ?
#
loop_
_entity_poly.entity_id
_entity_poly.type
_entity_poly.pdbx_seq_one_letter_code
_entity_poly.pdbx_strand_id
1 'polypeptide(L)'
;MQMTTALLIVNPCDDEEDNMAMLCCHSDKGDMFLMSRYPDEDELEITLDGEPSTLDGVKVTLSKTLLKIEIAAADADALNGDDVLEITFNPDMVDLAEVEETLKNILDGTGTFISQI
;
A
#
# COMPACT_ATOMS: atom_id res chain seq x y z
N MET A 1 1.66 9.39 -10.40
CA MET A 1 1.86 10.30 -9.26
C MET A 1 3.07 9.95 -8.38
N GLN A 2 3.52 10.89 -7.54
CA GLN A 2 4.61 10.69 -6.57
C GLN A 2 4.27 11.31 -5.21
N MET A 3 4.68 10.65 -4.13
CA MET A 3 4.49 11.07 -2.75
C MET A 3 5.80 10.90 -1.97
N THR A 4 6.07 11.79 -1.02
CA THR A 4 7.12 11.58 -0.01
C THR A 4 6.44 11.46 1.34
N THR A 5 6.62 10.32 2.00
CA THR A 5 5.98 10.06 3.28
C THR A 5 6.83 10.59 4.44
N ALA A 6 6.16 11.23 5.39
CA ALA A 6 6.68 11.64 6.68
C ALA A 6 6.36 10.63 7.79
N LEU A 7 5.41 9.72 7.55
CA LEU A 7 5.02 8.64 8.45
C LEU A 7 4.51 7.44 7.65
N LEU A 8 5.17 6.30 7.80
CA LEU A 8 4.74 5.01 7.25
C LEU A 8 4.39 4.10 8.43
N ILE A 9 3.12 3.71 8.51
CA ILE A 9 2.58 2.80 9.53
C ILE A 9 2.24 1.50 8.81
N VAL A 10 2.64 0.38 9.39
CA VAL A 10 2.28 -0.95 8.90
C VAL A 10 1.73 -1.78 10.05
N ASN A 11 0.74 -2.62 9.74
CA ASN A 11 0.24 -3.67 10.60
C ASN A 11 0.04 -4.92 9.74
N PRO A 12 0.87 -5.97 9.87
CA PRO A 12 0.74 -7.16 9.04
C PRO A 12 -0.47 -8.03 9.38
N CYS A 13 -1.01 -7.92 10.59
CA CYS A 13 -2.07 -8.78 11.10
C CYS A 13 -2.74 -8.08 12.29
N ASP A 14 -3.77 -7.28 12.01
CA ASP A 14 -4.55 -6.62 13.05
C ASP A 14 -5.51 -7.63 13.71
N ASP A 15 -5.06 -8.25 14.80
CA ASP A 15 -5.84 -9.26 15.54
C ASP A 15 -7.17 -8.69 16.10
N GLU A 16 -7.30 -7.37 16.26
CA GLU A 16 -8.55 -6.72 16.70
C GLU A 16 -9.54 -6.54 15.53
N GLU A 17 -9.03 -6.45 14.30
CA GLU A 17 -9.78 -6.25 13.05
C GLU A 17 -9.67 -7.49 12.14
N ASP A 18 -10.06 -8.66 12.66
CA ASP A 18 -10.12 -9.93 11.90
C ASP A 18 -8.84 -10.27 11.10
N ASN A 19 -7.67 -9.99 11.68
CA ASN A 19 -6.33 -10.18 11.09
C ASN A 19 -6.08 -9.33 9.83
N MET A 20 -6.72 -8.16 9.71
CA MET A 20 -6.53 -7.25 8.58
C MET A 20 -5.06 -6.83 8.45
N ALA A 21 -4.52 -6.92 7.24
CA ALA A 21 -3.22 -6.35 6.92
C ALA A 21 -3.40 -4.92 6.41
N MET A 22 -2.58 -3.98 6.87
CA MET A 22 -2.73 -2.56 6.59
C MET A 22 -1.39 -1.84 6.46
N LEU A 23 -1.27 -1.02 5.42
CA LEU A 23 -0.16 -0.10 5.18
C LEU A 23 -0.70 1.32 4.97
N CYS A 24 -0.24 2.27 5.77
CA CYS A 24 -0.67 3.66 5.72
C CYS A 24 0.52 4.61 5.61
N CYS A 25 0.46 5.52 4.64
CA CYS A 25 1.46 6.54 4.37
C CYS A 25 0.84 7.92 4.56
N HIS A 26 1.46 8.78 5.36
CA HIS A 26 1.13 10.21 5.44
C HIS A 26 2.26 11.05 4.88
N SER A 27 1.96 12.05 4.06
CA SER A 27 2.95 13.04 3.60
C SER A 27 3.05 14.20 4.58
N ASP A 28 4.11 15.00 4.45
CA ASP A 28 4.26 16.28 5.16
C ASP A 28 3.30 17.37 4.64
N LYS A 29 2.63 17.12 3.50
CA LYS A 29 1.67 18.02 2.86
C LYS A 29 0.22 17.75 3.25
N GLY A 30 -0.02 16.67 4.00
CA GLY A 30 -1.36 16.27 4.45
C GLY A 30 -2.01 15.17 3.60
N ASP A 31 -1.39 14.79 2.48
CA ASP A 31 -1.85 13.67 1.64
C ASP A 31 -1.72 12.34 2.39
N MET A 32 -2.73 11.47 2.27
CA MET A 32 -2.78 10.14 2.87
C MET A 32 -3.03 9.06 1.82
N PHE A 33 -2.24 7.99 1.90
CA PHE A 33 -2.46 6.76 1.17
C PHE A 33 -2.61 5.58 2.13
N LEU A 34 -3.70 4.84 2.02
CA LEU A 34 -3.98 3.62 2.79
C LEU A 34 -4.14 2.46 1.81
N MET A 35 -3.57 1.32 2.14
CA MET A 35 -3.80 0.04 1.48
C MET A 35 -4.10 -1.00 2.56
N SER A 36 -5.22 -1.70 2.44
CA SER A 36 -5.61 -2.73 3.41
C SER A 36 -6.32 -3.88 2.74
N ARG A 37 -6.31 -5.02 3.42
CA ARG A 37 -7.08 -6.20 3.02
C ARG A 37 -7.29 -7.15 4.20
N TYR A 38 -8.49 -7.72 4.27
CA TYR A 38 -8.81 -8.84 5.15
C TYR A 38 -8.36 -10.16 4.52
N PRO A 39 -7.88 -11.14 5.31
CA PRO A 39 -7.32 -12.40 4.77
C PRO A 39 -8.32 -13.23 3.95
N ASP A 40 -9.62 -13.07 4.21
CA ASP A 40 -10.70 -13.82 3.55
C ASP A 40 -11.31 -13.11 2.33
N GLU A 41 -10.84 -11.89 2.01
CA GLU A 41 -11.35 -11.10 0.87
C GLU A 41 -10.53 -11.35 -0.39
N ASP A 42 -11.18 -11.38 -1.55
CA ASP A 42 -10.51 -11.57 -2.86
C ASP A 42 -10.04 -10.24 -3.48
N GLU A 43 -10.50 -9.11 -2.95
CA GLU A 43 -10.19 -7.76 -3.41
C GLU A 43 -9.44 -6.99 -2.31
N LEU A 44 -8.62 -6.01 -2.70
CA LEU A 44 -7.95 -5.11 -1.74
C LEU A 44 -8.54 -3.71 -1.83
N GLU A 45 -8.44 -2.96 -0.75
CA GLU A 45 -8.89 -1.57 -0.69
C GLU A 45 -7.68 -0.62 -0.74
N ILE A 46 -7.77 0.42 -1.57
CA ILE A 46 -6.87 1.57 -1.48
C ILE A 46 -7.68 2.85 -1.23
N THR A 47 -7.13 3.74 -0.42
CA THR A 47 -7.66 5.09 -0.23
C THR A 47 -6.56 6.09 -0.52
N LEU A 48 -6.81 7.04 -1.43
CA LEU A 48 -5.94 8.17 -1.70
C LEU A 48 -6.76 9.46 -1.55
N ASP A 49 -6.62 10.12 -0.40
CA ASP A 49 -7.29 11.39 -0.09
C ASP A 49 -8.79 11.43 -0.44
N GLY A 50 -9.61 10.56 0.15
CA GLY A 50 -11.05 10.56 -0.13
C GLY A 50 -11.76 9.27 0.24
N GLU A 51 -12.66 8.83 -0.65
CA GLU A 51 -13.37 7.57 -0.52
C GLU A 51 -12.48 6.39 -0.93
N PRO A 52 -12.64 5.23 -0.26
CA PRO A 52 -11.91 4.02 -0.64
C PRO A 52 -12.31 3.52 -2.02
N SER A 53 -11.37 2.87 -2.68
CA SER A 53 -11.55 2.17 -3.95
C SER A 53 -11.11 0.72 -3.81
N THR A 54 -11.97 -0.19 -4.26
CA THR A 54 -11.71 -1.63 -4.24
C THR A 54 -11.08 -2.07 -5.56
N LEU A 55 -10.01 -2.86 -5.49
CA LEU A 55 -9.23 -3.28 -6.64
C LEU A 55 -9.06 -4.80 -6.69
N ASP A 56 -9.24 -5.36 -7.90
CA ASP A 56 -9.02 -6.78 -8.21
C ASP A 56 -7.54 -7.18 -8.27
N GLY A 57 -6.65 -6.19 -8.40
CA GLY A 57 -5.27 -6.44 -8.79
C GLY A 57 -4.34 -5.24 -8.62
N VAL A 58 -3.32 -5.40 -7.78
CA VAL A 58 -2.25 -4.40 -7.62
C VAL A 58 -0.88 -5.06 -7.71
N LYS A 59 0.05 -4.38 -8.38
CA LYS A 59 1.46 -4.75 -8.36
C LYS A 59 2.24 -3.77 -7.49
N VAL A 60 2.95 -4.31 -6.51
CA VAL A 60 3.77 -3.52 -5.58
C VAL A 60 5.23 -3.95 -5.70
N THR A 61 6.12 -2.97 -5.82
CA THR A 61 7.57 -3.16 -5.75
C THR A 61 8.12 -2.40 -4.55
N LEU A 62 8.73 -3.12 -3.61
CA LEU A 62 9.39 -2.56 -2.43
C LEU A 62 10.91 -2.52 -2.63
N SER A 63 11.49 -1.34 -2.45
CA SER A 63 12.93 -1.09 -2.37
C SER A 63 13.26 -0.44 -1.03
N LYS A 64 14.56 -0.24 -0.73
CA LYS A 64 15.04 0.34 0.54
C LYS A 64 14.48 1.73 0.87
N THR A 65 14.06 2.50 -0.13
CA THR A 65 13.61 3.88 0.04
C THR A 65 12.38 4.22 -0.80
N LEU A 66 11.79 3.23 -1.48
CA LEU A 66 10.73 3.42 -2.45
C LEU A 66 9.72 2.28 -2.38
N LEU A 67 8.45 2.64 -2.29
CA LEU A 67 7.33 1.76 -2.50
C LEU A 67 6.64 2.20 -3.80
N LYS A 68 6.69 1.36 -4.82
CA LYS A 68 6.02 1.60 -6.11
C LYS A 68 4.76 0.76 -6.20
N ILE A 69 3.65 1.40 -6.46
CA ILE A 69 2.32 0.80 -6.58
C ILE A 69 1.86 1.02 -8.02
N GLU A 70 1.49 -0.06 -8.70
CA GLU A 70 1.02 -0.06 -10.08
C GLU A 70 -0.35 -0.74 -10.11
N ILE A 71 -1.36 -0.05 -10.65
CA ILE A 71 -2.74 -0.54 -10.77
C ILE A 71 -3.12 -0.67 -12.25
N ALA A 72 -4.26 -1.29 -12.56
CA ALA A 72 -4.71 -1.34 -13.95
C ALA A 72 -5.16 0.06 -14.42
N ALA A 73 -4.94 0.36 -15.70
CA ALA A 73 -5.35 1.65 -16.27
C ALA A 73 -6.88 1.91 -16.19
N ALA A 74 -7.69 0.86 -16.05
CA ALA A 74 -9.13 0.98 -15.83
C ALA A 74 -9.48 1.51 -14.43
N ASP A 75 -8.56 1.37 -13.47
CA ASP A 75 -8.74 1.72 -12.07
C ASP A 75 -8.05 3.03 -11.71
N ALA A 76 -7.50 3.75 -12.71
CA ALA A 76 -6.70 4.96 -12.51
C ALA A 76 -7.40 6.04 -11.68
N ASP A 77 -8.74 6.06 -11.66
CA ASP A 77 -9.53 6.96 -10.82
C ASP A 77 -9.20 6.80 -9.32
N ALA A 78 -8.81 5.60 -8.87
CA ALA A 78 -8.38 5.33 -7.50
C ALA A 78 -7.07 6.02 -7.11
N LEU A 79 -6.28 6.48 -8.10
CA LEU A 79 -5.06 7.25 -7.92
C LEU A 79 -5.13 8.61 -8.63
N ASN A 80 -6.32 9.25 -8.62
CA ASN A 80 -6.55 10.58 -9.21
C ASN A 80 -6.18 10.67 -10.71
N GLY A 81 -6.38 9.58 -11.46
CA GLY A 81 -6.15 9.48 -12.90
C GLY A 81 -4.77 8.94 -13.30
N ASP A 82 -3.90 8.63 -12.34
CA ASP A 82 -2.64 7.92 -12.57
C ASP A 82 -2.83 6.40 -12.41
N ASP A 83 -1.98 5.60 -13.06
CA ASP A 83 -1.92 4.14 -12.89
C ASP A 83 -0.70 3.70 -12.05
N VAL A 84 0.15 4.65 -11.65
CA VAL A 84 1.35 4.42 -10.85
C VAL A 84 1.47 5.46 -9.73
N LEU A 85 1.68 4.98 -8.51
CA LEU A 85 2.04 5.78 -7.34
C LEU A 85 3.42 5.35 -6.82
N GLU A 86 4.34 6.31 -6.76
CA GLU A 86 5.66 6.14 -6.16
C GLU A 86 5.74 6.87 -4.81
N ILE A 87 5.91 6.11 -3.72
CA ILE A 87 6.03 6.63 -2.35
C ILE A 87 7.48 6.50 -1.90
N THR A 88 8.16 7.64 -1.74
CA THR A 88 9.50 7.69 -1.18
C THR A 88 9.43 7.80 0.34
N PHE A 89 10.23 7.01 1.05
CA PHE A 89 10.26 6.96 2.52
C PHE A 89 11.69 6.86 3.05
N ASN A 90 11.88 7.21 4.33
CA ASN A 90 13.15 7.00 5.02
C ASN A 90 13.18 5.59 5.64
N PRO A 91 14.10 4.69 5.27
CA PRO A 91 14.16 3.35 5.86
C PRO A 91 14.36 3.35 7.38
N ASP A 92 14.96 4.39 7.95
CA ASP A 92 15.19 4.46 9.40
C ASP A 92 13.90 4.68 10.21
N MET A 93 12.76 4.94 9.56
CA MET A 93 11.48 5.22 10.23
C MET A 93 10.59 3.99 10.42
N VAL A 94 10.93 2.86 9.78
CA VAL A 94 10.13 1.63 9.77
C VAL A 94 11.01 0.39 9.86
N ASP A 95 10.43 -0.72 10.28
CA ASP A 95 11.04 -2.03 10.07
C ASP A 95 10.70 -2.53 8.65
N LEU A 96 11.69 -2.57 7.76
CA LEU A 96 11.50 -3.05 6.39
C LEU A 96 11.02 -4.51 6.32
N ALA A 97 11.35 -5.34 7.32
CA ALA A 97 10.86 -6.71 7.38
C ALA A 97 9.36 -6.76 7.66
N GLU A 98 8.88 -5.89 8.54
CA GLU A 98 7.45 -5.75 8.86
C GLU A 98 6.68 -5.19 7.66
N VAL A 99 7.22 -4.18 6.96
CA VAL A 99 6.62 -3.66 5.71
C VAL A 99 6.51 -4.75 4.65
N GLU A 100 7.56 -5.57 4.49
CA GLU A 100 7.54 -6.69 3.56
C GLU A 100 6.49 -7.75 3.94
N GLU A 101 6.36 -8.08 5.22
CA GLU A 101 5.34 -9.01 5.71
C GLU A 101 3.93 -8.47 5.47
N THR A 102 3.67 -7.22 5.82
CA THR A 102 2.38 -6.56 5.58
C THR A 102 2.01 -6.59 4.10
N LEU A 103 2.93 -6.25 3.21
CA LEU A 103 2.67 -6.27 1.77
C LEU A 103 2.42 -7.67 1.22
N LYS A 104 3.10 -8.69 1.75
CA LYS A 104 2.81 -10.09 1.40
C LYS A 104 1.39 -10.47 1.80
N ASN A 105 0.98 -10.12 3.02
CA ASN A 105 -0.36 -10.46 3.51
C ASN A 105 -1.46 -9.73 2.72
N ILE A 106 -1.27 -8.44 2.42
CA ILE A 106 -2.20 -7.68 1.57
C ILE A 106 -2.30 -8.28 0.17
N LEU A 107 -1.19 -8.70 -0.44
CA LEU A 107 -1.16 -9.08 -1.86
C LEU A 107 -1.34 -10.58 -2.10
N ASP A 108 -1.53 -11.39 -1.06
CA ASP A 108 -1.63 -12.85 -1.18
C ASP A 108 -2.88 -13.29 -1.95
N GLY A 109 -2.73 -13.66 -3.22
CA GLY A 109 -3.85 -14.06 -4.07
C GLY A 109 -4.54 -12.92 -4.83
N THR A 110 -4.37 -11.66 -4.41
CA THR A 110 -4.99 -10.48 -5.05
C THR A 110 -3.98 -9.59 -5.79
N GLY A 111 -2.68 -9.83 -5.66
CA GLY A 111 -1.69 -8.95 -6.28
C GLY A 111 -0.37 -9.60 -6.63
N THR A 112 0.58 -8.75 -7.03
CA THR A 112 1.96 -9.15 -7.29
C THR A 112 2.88 -8.33 -6.41
N PHE A 113 3.59 -9.00 -5.51
CA PHE A 113 4.62 -8.38 -4.68
C PHE A 113 6.02 -8.67 -5.23
N ILE A 114 6.85 -7.63 -5.36
CA ILE A 114 8.25 -7.73 -5.76
C ILE A 114 9.11 -7.05 -4.69
N SER A 115 9.99 -7.83 -4.06
CA SER A 115 10.98 -7.31 -3.11
C SER A 115 12.33 -7.05 -3.80
N GLN A 116 12.92 -5.89 -3.54
CA GLN A 116 14.24 -5.45 -4.04
C GLN A 116 15.15 -4.94 -2.90
N ILE A 117 14.81 -5.25 -1.64
CA ILE A 117 15.58 -4.84 -0.46
C ILE A 117 16.86 -5.67 -0.26
#